data_AF-A0A3N6M0H0-F1
#
_entry.id   AF-A0A3N6M0H0-F1
#
_cell.length_a   1.000
_cell.length_b   1.000
_cell.length_c   1.000
_cell.angle_alpha   90.00
_cell.angle_beta   90.00
_cell.angle_gamma   90.00
#
_symmetry.space_group_name_H-M   'P 1'
#
loop_
_entity.id
_entity.type
_entity.pdbx_description
1 polymer ?
#
loop_
_entity_poly.entity_id
_entity_poly.type
_entity_poly.pdbx_seq_one_letter_code
_entity_poly.pdbx_strand_id
1 'polypeptide(L)'
;MVRRLAILLAAVLLAVSLVGFAAATGTPEPVVTIENEDDVSHHVTAYTIEDMDTAGYLNFEVTTEDGEQRLVSFADLVWPNYDRNVTLVDEGIASHEIEVDPGENTTTALEGWEHGDVTIYVVEEGENRTHVSTRPVTCESRGQEHRLTLSDGSGMSSSAICGGGISWLWR
;
A
#
# COMPACT_ATOMS: atom_id res chain seq x y z
N MET A 1 -9.69 52.08 -16.17
CA MET A 1 -10.12 51.43 -14.91
C MET A 1 -10.47 49.95 -15.10
N VAL A 2 -11.22 49.57 -16.15
CA VAL A 2 -11.66 48.19 -16.41
C VAL A 2 -10.52 47.15 -16.52
N ARG A 3 -9.39 47.50 -17.14
CA ARG A 3 -8.22 46.61 -17.30
C ARG A 3 -7.52 46.22 -15.98
N ARG A 4 -7.55 47.09 -14.97
CA ARG A 4 -6.92 46.80 -13.66
C ARG A 4 -7.79 45.88 -12.80
N LEU A 5 -9.11 45.98 -12.96
CA LEU A 5 -10.09 45.16 -12.25
C LEU A 5 -10.09 43.71 -12.76
N ALA A 6 -9.93 43.52 -14.08
CA ALA A 6 -9.83 42.19 -14.70
C ALA A 6 -8.56 41.42 -14.28
N ILE A 7 -7.43 42.12 -14.11
CA ILE A 7 -6.16 41.50 -13.67
C ILE A 7 -6.26 41.11 -12.19
N LEU A 8 -6.90 41.92 -11.35
CA LEU A 8 -7.12 41.60 -9.93
C LEU A 8 -8.08 40.41 -9.76
N LEU A 9 -9.14 40.32 -10.56
CA LEU A 9 -10.06 39.18 -10.54
C LEU A 9 -9.39 37.88 -11.03
N ALA A 10 -8.55 37.96 -12.07
CA ALA A 10 -7.79 36.81 -12.54
C ALA A 10 -6.75 36.34 -11.51
N ALA A 11 -6.08 37.27 -10.81
CA ALA A 11 -5.13 36.94 -9.74
C ALA A 11 -5.80 36.33 -8.50
N VAL A 12 -7.01 36.78 -8.14
CA VAL A 12 -7.80 36.18 -7.05
C VAL A 12 -8.31 34.79 -7.44
N LEU A 13 -8.77 34.59 -8.67
CA LEU A 13 -9.17 33.26 -9.16
C LEU A 13 -7.99 32.28 -9.25
N LEU A 14 -6.79 32.75 -9.62
CA LEU A 14 -5.57 31.93 -9.63
C LEU A 14 -5.05 31.62 -8.21
N ALA A 15 -5.28 32.52 -7.25
CA ALA A 15 -4.95 32.31 -5.84
C ALA A 15 -5.91 31.33 -5.15
N VAL A 16 -7.18 31.28 -5.59
CA VAL A 16 -8.17 30.32 -5.09
C VAL A 16 -7.99 28.92 -5.70
N SER A 17 -7.40 28.81 -6.90
CA SER A 17 -7.16 27.50 -7.54
C SER A 17 -5.94 26.73 -7.00
N LEU A 18 -5.19 27.28 -6.04
CA LEU A 18 -3.96 26.68 -5.50
C LEU A 18 -4.05 26.22 -4.03
N VAL A 19 -5.24 26.25 -3.43
CA VAL A 19 -5.45 25.69 -2.09
C VAL A 19 -6.61 24.69 -2.13
N GLY A 20 -6.38 23.62 -2.89
CA GLY A 20 -7.08 22.36 -2.74
C GLY A 20 -6.35 21.43 -1.77
N PHE A 21 -5.73 21.96 -0.71
CA PHE A 21 -5.39 21.13 0.43
C PHE A 21 -6.62 21.12 1.33
N ALA A 22 -7.51 20.16 1.07
CA ALA A 22 -8.40 19.70 2.11
C ALA A 22 -7.49 19.17 3.22
N ALA A 23 -7.26 19.98 4.25
CA ALA A 23 -6.71 19.50 5.51
C ALA A 23 -7.76 18.53 6.08
N ALA A 24 -7.69 17.27 5.63
CA ALA A 24 -8.33 16.18 6.31
C ALA A 24 -7.73 16.19 7.72
N THR A 25 -8.55 16.56 8.70
CA THR A 25 -8.21 16.44 10.13
C THR A 25 -8.22 14.98 10.59
N GLY A 26 -7.98 14.06 9.65
CA GLY A 26 -7.90 12.63 9.85
C GLY A 26 -6.52 12.22 10.33
N THR A 27 -6.46 11.05 10.94
CA THR A 27 -5.21 10.33 11.17
C THR A 27 -4.50 10.19 9.82
N PRO A 28 -3.24 10.67 9.67
CA PRO A 28 -2.54 10.52 8.41
C PRO A 28 -2.24 9.05 8.18
N GLU A 29 -2.77 8.57 7.06
CA GLU A 29 -2.60 7.21 6.56
C GLU A 29 -1.12 6.91 6.28
N PRO A 30 -0.70 5.64 6.35
CA PRO A 30 0.62 5.22 5.94
C PRO A 30 0.85 5.58 4.47
N VAL A 31 2.05 6.06 4.17
CA VAL A 31 2.51 6.22 2.78
C VAL A 31 3.47 5.08 2.47
N VAL A 32 3.21 4.36 1.38
CA VAL A 32 4.10 3.32 0.88
C VAL A 32 4.83 3.80 -0.37
N THR A 33 6.13 3.56 -0.42
CA THR A 33 6.95 3.65 -1.63
C THR A 33 7.39 2.25 -2.02
N ILE A 34 7.10 1.86 -3.26
CA ILE A 34 7.47 0.57 -3.84
C ILE A 34 8.44 0.84 -4.98
N GLU A 35 9.59 0.18 -4.94
CA GLU A 35 10.64 0.26 -5.95
C GLU A 35 10.80 -1.12 -6.58
N ASN A 36 10.60 -1.20 -7.89
CA ASN A 36 10.78 -2.42 -8.66
C ASN A 36 12.13 -2.36 -9.39
N GLU A 37 13.12 -3.06 -8.86
CA GLU A 37 14.45 -3.20 -9.47
C GLU A 37 14.55 -4.43 -10.38
N ASP A 38 13.46 -5.18 -10.51
CA ASP A 38 13.36 -6.39 -11.32
C ASP A 38 13.04 -6.09 -12.80
N ASP A 39 13.13 -7.12 -13.64
CA ASP A 39 12.79 -7.06 -15.07
C ASP A 39 11.35 -7.49 -15.39
N VAL A 40 10.56 -7.82 -14.36
CA VAL A 40 9.14 -8.20 -14.42
C VAL A 40 8.24 -7.23 -13.64
N SER A 41 6.97 -7.12 -14.05
CA SER A 41 5.98 -6.32 -13.31
C SER A 41 5.60 -7.02 -12.01
N HIS A 42 5.21 -6.22 -11.02
CA HIS A 42 4.77 -6.72 -9.72
C HIS A 42 3.39 -6.17 -9.36
N HIS A 43 2.60 -7.01 -8.70
CA HIS A 43 1.33 -6.64 -8.11
C HIS A 43 1.44 -6.74 -6.59
N VAL A 44 1.29 -5.60 -5.92
CA VAL A 44 1.37 -5.50 -4.46
C VAL A 44 -0.01 -5.16 -3.92
N THR A 45 -0.58 -6.07 -3.15
CA THR A 45 -1.84 -5.81 -2.44
C THR A 45 -1.56 -5.54 -0.98
N ALA A 46 -1.93 -4.34 -0.53
CA ALA A 46 -1.86 -3.95 0.87
C ALA A 46 -3.22 -4.15 1.53
N TYR A 47 -3.27 -4.93 2.61
CA TYR A 47 -4.46 -5.14 3.45
C TYR A 47 -4.29 -4.39 4.78
N THR A 48 -5.33 -3.67 5.19
CA THR A 48 -5.39 -2.98 6.50
C THR A 48 -6.18 -3.84 7.48
N ILE A 49 -5.53 -4.27 8.56
CA ILE A 49 -6.08 -5.19 9.56
C ILE A 49 -6.02 -4.53 10.94
N GLU A 50 -7.02 -4.75 11.79
CA GLU A 50 -7.08 -4.17 13.14
C GLU A 50 -5.82 -4.46 13.98
N ASP A 51 -5.33 -5.70 13.96
CA ASP A 51 -4.10 -6.09 14.65
C ASP A 51 -3.52 -7.42 14.11
N MET A 52 -2.34 -7.80 14.62
CA MET A 52 -1.67 -9.06 14.24
C MET A 52 -2.37 -10.32 14.77
N ASP A 53 -3.17 -10.22 15.83
CA ASP A 53 -3.93 -11.37 16.33
C ASP A 53 -5.04 -11.70 15.33
N THR A 54 -5.75 -10.68 14.84
CA THR A 54 -6.75 -10.75 13.77
C THR A 54 -6.13 -11.23 12.47
N ALA A 55 -4.96 -10.72 12.10
CA ALA A 55 -4.21 -11.18 10.93
C ALA A 55 -3.94 -12.70 10.95
N GLY A 56 -3.72 -13.28 12.14
CA GLY A 56 -3.47 -14.71 12.32
C GLY A 56 -4.65 -15.61 11.95
N TYR A 57 -5.86 -15.06 11.86
CA TYR A 57 -7.07 -15.80 11.49
C TYR A 57 -7.50 -15.64 10.04
N LEU A 58 -6.80 -14.78 9.26
CA LEU A 58 -7.14 -14.52 7.87
C LEU A 58 -6.88 -15.73 6.98
N ASN A 59 -7.76 -15.91 6.00
CA ASN A 59 -7.65 -16.96 5.00
C ASN A 59 -7.62 -16.36 3.59
N PHE A 60 -6.75 -16.93 2.77
CA PHE A 60 -6.55 -16.53 1.39
C PHE A 60 -6.92 -17.67 0.47
N GLU A 61 -7.68 -17.37 -0.58
CA GLU A 61 -7.84 -18.25 -1.71
C GLU A 61 -6.65 -18.07 -2.64
N VAL A 62 -6.08 -19.19 -3.07
CA VAL A 62 -4.93 -19.23 -3.98
C VAL A 62 -5.13 -20.32 -5.01
N THR A 63 -4.45 -20.19 -6.14
CA THR A 63 -4.40 -21.18 -7.21
C THR A 63 -3.03 -21.84 -7.22
N THR A 64 -2.95 -23.15 -7.08
CA THR A 64 -1.67 -23.89 -7.15
C THR A 64 -1.08 -23.85 -8.57
N GLU A 65 0.19 -24.25 -8.71
CA GLU A 65 0.84 -24.37 -10.02
C GLU A 65 0.07 -25.31 -10.98
N ASP A 66 -0.56 -26.36 -10.44
CA ASP A 66 -1.39 -27.32 -11.18
C ASP A 66 -2.80 -26.79 -11.52
N GLY A 67 -3.16 -25.58 -11.06
CA GLY A 67 -4.44 -24.94 -11.31
C GLY A 67 -5.56 -25.29 -10.32
N GLU A 68 -5.24 -25.92 -9.20
CA GLU A 68 -6.22 -26.23 -8.15
C GLU A 68 -6.41 -25.03 -7.22
N GLN A 69 -7.66 -24.72 -6.88
CA GLN A 69 -7.97 -23.70 -5.88
C GLN A 69 -7.88 -24.28 -4.48
N ARG A 70 -7.24 -23.56 -3.56
CA ARG A 70 -7.15 -23.93 -2.14
C ARG A 70 -7.21 -22.71 -1.24
N LEU A 71 -7.61 -22.95 0.01
CA LEU A 71 -7.50 -21.97 1.09
C LEU A 71 -6.18 -22.16 1.84
N VAL A 72 -5.50 -21.07 2.12
CA VAL A 72 -4.28 -21.02 2.93
C VAL A 72 -4.44 -20.00 4.05
N SER A 73 -3.85 -20.28 5.20
CA SER A 73 -3.83 -19.32 6.30
C SER A 73 -2.79 -18.23 6.03
N PHE A 74 -2.92 -17.08 6.70
CA PHE A 74 -1.85 -16.07 6.70
C PHE A 74 -0.48 -16.67 7.07
N ALA A 75 -0.43 -17.57 8.05
CA ALA A 75 0.81 -18.21 8.48
C ALA A 75 1.48 -19.06 7.39
N ASP A 76 0.69 -19.68 6.51
CA ASP A 76 1.19 -20.44 5.37
C ASP A 76 1.62 -19.52 4.22
N LEU A 77 0.99 -18.35 4.09
CA LEU A 77 1.27 -17.35 3.05
C LEU A 77 2.52 -16.49 3.36
N VAL A 78 2.95 -16.40 4.62
CA VAL A 78 4.18 -15.67 5.00
C VAL A 78 5.41 -16.14 4.20
N TRP A 79 5.43 -17.41 3.80
CA TRP A 79 6.52 -17.99 3.03
C TRP A 79 6.17 -18.06 1.55
N PRO A 80 7.13 -17.77 0.64
CA PRO A 80 6.93 -17.97 -0.79
C PRO A 80 6.61 -19.45 -1.05
N ASN A 81 5.49 -19.71 -1.71
CA ASN A 81 5.04 -21.07 -2.01
C ASN A 81 4.67 -21.26 -3.50
N TYR A 82 4.89 -20.23 -4.32
CA TYR A 82 4.62 -20.18 -5.76
C TYR A 82 3.15 -20.45 -6.13
N ASP A 83 2.22 -20.33 -5.17
CA ASP A 83 0.80 -20.21 -5.49
C ASP A 83 0.55 -18.92 -6.29
N ARG A 84 -0.61 -18.85 -6.94
CA ARG A 84 -0.98 -17.75 -7.83
C ARG A 84 -2.32 -17.15 -7.44
N ASN A 85 -2.55 -15.88 -7.82
CA ASN A 85 -3.83 -15.19 -7.65
C ASN A 85 -4.30 -15.17 -6.18
N VAL A 86 -3.43 -14.72 -5.28
CA VAL A 86 -3.70 -14.63 -3.85
C VAL A 86 -4.78 -13.60 -3.58
N THR A 87 -5.92 -14.07 -3.07
CA THR A 87 -7.07 -13.21 -2.77
C THR A 87 -7.54 -13.46 -1.35
N LEU A 88 -7.67 -12.41 -0.56
CA LEU A 88 -8.26 -12.49 0.78
C LEU A 88 -9.75 -12.88 0.70
N VAL A 89 -10.17 -13.85 1.50
CA VAL A 89 -11.56 -14.34 1.51
C VAL A 89 -12.43 -13.60 2.52
N ASP A 90 -11.80 -13.07 3.58
CA ASP A 90 -12.48 -12.34 4.65
C ASP A 90 -13.02 -10.99 4.15
N GLU A 91 -14.33 -10.78 4.31
CA GLU A 91 -15.02 -9.54 3.91
C GLU A 91 -14.77 -8.40 4.91
N GLY A 92 -14.92 -7.16 4.44
CA GLY A 92 -14.86 -5.96 5.30
C GLY A 92 -13.44 -5.47 5.61
N ILE A 93 -12.42 -6.18 5.13
CA ILE A 93 -11.02 -5.75 5.20
C ILE A 93 -10.72 -4.79 4.04
N ALA A 94 -10.17 -3.62 4.35
CA ALA A 94 -9.75 -2.67 3.33
C ALA A 94 -8.49 -3.19 2.61
N SER A 95 -8.49 -3.10 1.29
CA SER A 95 -7.38 -3.53 0.44
C SER A 95 -7.04 -2.48 -0.63
N HIS A 96 -5.76 -2.31 -0.91
CA HIS A 96 -5.27 -1.42 -1.96
C HIS A 96 -4.27 -2.18 -2.84
N GLU A 97 -4.61 -2.37 -4.12
CA GLU A 97 -3.75 -3.03 -5.10
C GLU A 97 -2.92 -1.98 -5.85
N ILE A 98 -1.62 -2.26 -5.99
CA ILE A 98 -0.65 -1.40 -6.66
C ILE A 98 0.14 -2.25 -7.65
N GLU A 99 0.07 -1.90 -8.92
CA GLU A 99 0.93 -2.48 -9.96
C GLU A 99 2.16 -1.60 -10.17
N VAL A 100 3.33 -2.22 -10.28
CA VAL A 100 4.61 -1.52 -10.50
C VAL A 100 5.36 -2.20 -11.65
N ASP A 101 5.53 -1.47 -12.74
CA ASP A 101 6.24 -1.92 -13.94
C ASP A 101 7.75 -2.13 -13.67
N PRO A 102 8.45 -2.90 -14.52
CA PRO A 102 9.89 -3.13 -14.41
C PRO A 102 10.69 -1.82 -14.38
N GLY A 103 11.59 -1.68 -13.40
CA GLY A 103 12.44 -0.49 -13.24
C GLY A 103 11.71 0.78 -12.76
N GLU A 104 10.43 0.70 -12.42
CA GLU A 104 9.65 1.84 -11.94
C GLU A 104 9.58 1.95 -10.41
N ASN A 105 9.18 3.13 -9.94
CA ASN A 105 8.81 3.35 -8.55
C ASN A 105 7.43 4.00 -8.45
N THR A 106 6.69 3.59 -7.43
CA THR A 106 5.36 4.13 -7.11
C THR A 106 5.32 4.56 -5.65
N THR A 107 4.65 5.67 -5.38
CA THR A 107 4.39 6.12 -4.01
C THR A 107 2.92 6.48 -3.87
N THR A 108 2.24 5.90 -2.88
CA THR A 108 0.80 6.11 -2.64
C THR A 108 0.47 6.07 -1.15
N ALA A 109 -0.67 6.66 -0.78
CA ALA A 109 -1.23 6.54 0.56
C ALA A 109 -2.10 5.28 0.64
N LEU A 110 -2.10 4.62 1.81
CA LEU A 110 -2.95 3.46 2.08
C LEU A 110 -4.29 3.92 2.65
N GLU A 111 -5.23 4.19 1.75
CA GLU A 111 -6.55 4.66 2.12
C GLU A 111 -7.29 3.65 3.01
N GLY A 112 -8.05 4.16 3.98
CA GLY A 112 -8.86 3.34 4.88
C GLY A 112 -8.10 2.73 6.05
N TRP A 113 -6.86 3.17 6.29
CA TRP A 113 -6.09 2.84 7.50
C TRP A 113 -6.55 3.67 8.70
N GLU A 114 -6.84 3.01 9.82
CA GLU A 114 -7.14 3.65 11.09
C GLU A 114 -6.00 3.52 12.09
N HIS A 115 -5.97 4.44 13.07
CA HIS A 115 -4.93 4.43 14.08
C HIS A 115 -5.03 3.18 14.98
N GLY A 116 -4.01 2.33 14.92
CA GLY A 116 -4.00 1.03 15.58
C GLY A 116 -3.81 -0.11 14.60
N ASP A 117 -4.23 0.09 13.34
CA ASP A 117 -4.21 -0.95 12.33
C ASP A 117 -2.78 -1.31 11.90
N VAL A 118 -2.61 -2.55 11.48
CA VAL A 118 -1.41 -3.06 10.84
C VAL A 118 -1.63 -3.21 9.34
N THR A 119 -0.54 -3.17 8.56
CA THR A 119 -0.60 -3.38 7.11
C THR A 119 0.04 -4.71 6.74
N ILE A 120 -0.64 -5.52 5.93
CA ILE A 120 -0.07 -6.73 5.33
C ILE A 120 0.12 -6.50 3.84
N TYR A 121 1.34 -6.64 3.36
CA TYR A 121 1.64 -6.65 1.93
C TYR A 121 1.71 -8.07 1.42
N VAL A 122 0.94 -8.37 0.38
CA VAL A 122 1.08 -9.58 -0.45
C VAL A 122 1.66 -9.14 -1.78
N VAL A 123 2.75 -9.77 -2.20
CA VAL A 123 3.47 -9.45 -3.42
C VAL A 123 3.39 -10.62 -4.38
N GLU A 124 2.91 -10.33 -5.57
CA GLU A 124 2.82 -11.26 -6.69
C GLU A 124 3.63 -10.74 -7.89
N GLU A 125 4.20 -11.65 -8.66
CA GLU A 125 5.08 -11.39 -9.80
C GLU A 125 4.38 -11.75 -11.12
N GLY A 126 4.47 -10.81 -12.07
CA GLY A 126 4.08 -10.97 -13.47
C GLY A 126 2.59 -11.24 -13.72
N GLU A 127 2.26 -11.49 -14.99
CA GLU A 127 0.87 -11.74 -15.42
C GLU A 127 0.26 -13.00 -14.79
N ASN A 128 1.09 -13.97 -14.41
CA ASN A 128 0.65 -15.20 -13.75
C ASN A 128 0.34 -15.01 -12.25
N ARG A 129 0.59 -13.81 -11.70
CA ARG A 129 0.33 -13.46 -10.31
C ARG A 129 1.00 -14.44 -9.34
N THR A 130 2.27 -14.80 -9.59
CA THR A 130 2.97 -15.76 -8.74
C THR A 130 3.33 -15.12 -7.41
N HIS A 131 2.89 -15.69 -6.29
CA HIS A 131 3.23 -15.22 -4.95
C HIS A 131 4.74 -15.36 -4.70
N VAL A 132 5.38 -14.24 -4.36
CA VAL A 132 6.82 -14.19 -4.07
C VAL A 132 7.14 -13.74 -2.65
N SER A 133 6.24 -13.04 -1.98
CA SER A 133 6.48 -12.57 -0.61
C SER A 133 5.19 -12.10 0.07
N THR A 134 5.12 -12.29 1.38
CA THR A 134 4.14 -11.64 2.24
C THR A 134 4.83 -11.00 3.42
N ARG A 135 4.43 -9.76 3.75
CA ARG A 135 5.08 -8.97 4.79
C ARG A 135 4.09 -8.18 5.64
N PRO A 136 3.98 -8.50 6.94
CA PRO A 136 3.30 -7.62 7.88
C PRO A 136 4.20 -6.44 8.27
N VAL A 137 3.61 -5.26 8.36
CA VAL A 137 4.15 -4.07 9.00
C VAL A 137 3.25 -3.75 10.19
N THR A 138 3.78 -3.99 11.39
CA THR A 138 3.04 -3.90 12.66
C THR A 138 3.16 -2.51 13.30
N CYS A 139 3.38 -1.48 12.48
CA CYS A 139 3.40 -0.12 12.96
C CYS A 139 1.94 0.32 13.21
N GLU A 140 1.64 0.77 14.42
CA GLU A 140 0.27 1.19 14.81
C GLU A 140 0.15 2.72 14.94
N SER A 141 1.28 3.43 14.83
CA SER A 141 1.38 4.88 15.07
C SER A 141 1.01 5.72 13.85
N ARG A 142 0.69 7.01 14.04
CA ARG A 142 0.40 7.93 12.92
C ARG A 142 1.63 8.32 12.09
N GLY A 143 1.41 8.64 10.82
CA GLY A 143 2.44 9.25 9.95
C GLY A 143 3.54 8.26 9.58
N GLN A 144 3.14 7.03 9.22
CA GLN A 144 4.05 5.96 8.86
C GLN A 144 4.55 6.14 7.43
N GLU A 145 5.78 5.70 7.20
CA GLU A 145 6.35 5.60 5.85
C GLU A 145 6.90 4.18 5.65
N HIS A 146 6.39 3.48 4.66
CA HIS A 146 6.78 2.12 4.31
C HIS A 146 7.58 2.16 3.03
N ARG A 147 8.66 1.37 2.96
CA ARG A 147 9.44 1.21 1.74
C ARG A 147 9.61 -0.27 1.45
N LEU A 148 9.19 -0.67 0.26
CA LEU A 148 9.38 -2.00 -0.31
C LEU A 148 10.31 -1.89 -1.51
N THR A 149 11.31 -2.75 -1.59
CA THR A 149 12.16 -2.89 -2.78
C THR A 149 12.08 -4.33 -3.25
N LEU A 150 11.69 -4.50 -4.50
CA LEU A 150 11.47 -5.76 -5.20
C LEU A 150 12.67 -5.99 -6.11
N SER A 151 13.44 -7.05 -5.89
CA SER A 151 14.67 -7.32 -6.62
C SER A 151 14.76 -8.80 -7.02
N ASP A 152 15.29 -9.05 -8.21
CA ASP A 152 15.48 -10.40 -8.76
C ASP A 152 16.24 -11.32 -7.79
N GLY A 153 15.73 -12.55 -7.63
CA GLY A 153 16.37 -13.67 -6.92
C GLY A 153 16.62 -13.48 -5.42
N SER A 154 16.37 -12.28 -4.88
CA SER A 154 16.67 -11.88 -3.50
C SER A 154 15.41 -11.80 -2.63
N GLY A 155 14.25 -11.90 -3.26
CA GLY A 155 12.94 -11.64 -2.66
C GLY A 155 12.72 -10.15 -2.43
N MET A 156 11.70 -9.84 -1.61
CA MET A 156 11.38 -8.47 -1.24
C MET A 156 12.21 -8.03 -0.02
N SER A 157 12.84 -6.86 -0.10
CA SER A 157 13.33 -6.15 1.07
C SER A 157 12.30 -5.10 1.51
N SER A 158 12.16 -4.91 2.83
CA SER A 158 11.18 -3.96 3.37
C SER A 158 11.75 -3.20 4.57
N SER A 159 11.41 -1.93 4.67
CA SER A 159 11.63 -1.12 5.87
C SER A 159 10.39 -0.29 6.17
N ALA A 160 10.18 0.02 7.44
CA ALA A 160 9.09 0.87 7.87
C ALA A 160 9.60 1.86 8.90
N ILE A 161 9.29 3.14 8.70
CA ILE A 161 9.41 4.16 9.71
C ILE A 161 8.04 4.22 10.37
N CYS A 162 7.91 3.54 11.51
CA CYS A 162 6.75 3.73 12.36
C CYS A 162 6.82 5.16 12.90
N GLY A 163 5.98 6.06 12.37
CA GLY A 163 5.95 7.44 12.81
C GLY A 163 5.76 7.58 14.32
N GLY A 164 6.07 8.76 14.86
CA GLY A 164 5.91 9.06 16.28
C GLY A 164 6.11 10.54 16.58
N GLY A 165 5.28 11.12 17.45
CA GLY A 165 5.33 12.54 17.83
C GLY A 165 4.42 13.44 16.99
N ILE A 166 4.73 14.74 16.93
CA ILE A 166 3.94 15.77 16.23
C ILE A 166 4.35 16.00 14.77
N SER A 167 5.30 15.23 14.22
CA SER A 167 5.81 15.44 12.85
C SER A 167 4.72 15.37 11.79
N TRP A 168 3.72 14.51 12.01
CA TRP A 168 2.55 14.38 11.14
C TRP A 168 1.62 15.60 11.15
N LEU A 169 1.69 16.49 12.15
CA LEU A 169 0.93 17.74 12.21
C LEU A 169 1.46 18.81 11.23
N TRP A 170 2.65 18.59 10.66
CA TRP A 170 3.35 19.55 9.81
C TRP A 170 3.58 19.04 8.38
N ARG A 171 2.97 17.91 8.02
CA ARG A 171 3.05 17.32 6.68
C ARG A 171 2.00 17.91 5.75
#